data_AF-A0AAJ0XFH9-F1
#
_entry.id   AF-A0AAJ0XFH9-F1
#
_cell.length_a   1.000
_cell.length_b   1.000
_cell.length_c   1.000
_cell.angle_alpha   90.00
_cell.angle_beta   90.00
_cell.angle_gamma   90.00
#
_symmetry.space_group_name_H-M   'P 1'
#
loop_
_entity.id
_entity.type
_entity.pdbx_description
1 polymer ?
#
loop_
_entity_poly.entity_id
_entity_poly.type
_entity_poly.pdbx_seq_one_letter_code
_entity_poly.pdbx_strand_id
1 'polypeptide(L)'
;MSEPMLEGTGCSMHEPYALQVLGPDMEPEFPDKCVVIVEPTEQCRSGMYVFAEVEGVRWFRQYQRDEQGLEWLLALNALFPAIELTGLDWKVLGVIIQRNMRRKIKHYEYRDAGAASTAAPAPIEAVDITQQGA
;
A
#
# COMPACT_ATOMS: atom_id res chain seq x y z
N MET A 1 -11.69 46.19 -7.07
CA MET A 1 -11.53 45.18 -6.01
C MET A 1 -11.42 43.85 -6.71
N SER A 2 -10.23 43.26 -6.71
CA SER A 2 -9.94 42.00 -7.41
C SER A 2 -10.06 40.90 -6.37
N GLU A 3 -11.17 40.18 -6.37
CA GLU A 3 -11.36 39.02 -5.50
C GLU A 3 -10.50 37.86 -6.05
N PRO A 4 -9.61 37.25 -5.25
CA PRO A 4 -8.89 36.07 -5.70
C PRO A 4 -9.89 34.91 -5.76
N MET A 5 -10.11 34.39 -6.98
CA MET A 5 -10.74 33.09 -7.19
C MET A 5 -9.90 32.05 -6.46
N LEU A 6 -10.43 31.52 -5.35
CA LEU A 6 -9.95 30.29 -4.73
C LEU A 6 -10.24 29.16 -5.70
N GLU A 7 -9.29 28.94 -6.61
CA GLU A 7 -9.20 27.75 -7.43
C GLU A 7 -9.00 26.56 -6.48
N GLY A 8 -10.10 25.82 -6.25
CA GLY A 8 -10.11 24.59 -5.46
C GLY A 8 -9.22 23.56 -6.12
N THR A 9 -7.95 23.60 -5.76
CA THR A 9 -6.88 22.79 -6.33
C THR A 9 -7.00 21.35 -5.82
N GLY A 10 -7.58 20.47 -6.63
CA GLY A 10 -7.11 19.08 -6.75
C GLY A 10 -7.56 18.03 -5.72
N CYS A 11 -8.54 18.27 -4.84
CA CYS A 11 -8.91 17.30 -3.80
C CYS A 11 -9.95 16.22 -4.19
N SER A 12 -10.29 16.05 -5.48
CA SER A 12 -11.49 15.28 -5.85
C SER A 12 -11.26 14.01 -6.68
N MET A 13 -10.04 13.68 -7.11
CA MET A 13 -9.91 12.61 -8.12
C MET A 13 -9.53 11.24 -7.56
N HIS A 14 -9.00 11.13 -6.35
CA HIS A 14 -8.49 9.85 -5.84
C HIS A 14 -8.82 9.69 -4.34
N GLU A 15 -10.10 9.54 -4.03
CA GLU A 15 -10.55 9.30 -2.65
C GLU A 15 -10.14 7.90 -2.17
N PRO A 16 -9.59 7.77 -0.94
CA PRO A 16 -9.30 6.47 -0.37
C PRO A 16 -10.55 5.61 -0.20
N TYR A 17 -10.41 4.31 -0.43
CA TYR A 17 -11.52 3.35 -0.30
C TYR A 17 -11.13 2.16 0.57
N ALA A 18 -12.13 1.52 1.18
CA ALA A 18 -11.93 0.37 2.05
C ALA A 18 -12.09 -0.95 1.28
N LEU A 19 -11.18 -1.89 1.52
CA LEU A 19 -11.28 -3.28 1.08
C LEU A 19 -11.24 -4.23 2.27
N GLN A 20 -11.87 -5.41 2.13
CA GLN A 20 -11.70 -6.51 3.07
C GLN A 20 -10.66 -7.48 2.55
N VAL A 21 -9.69 -7.84 3.40
CA VAL A 21 -8.68 -8.85 3.10
C VAL A 21 -9.31 -10.24 3.14
N LEU A 22 -9.02 -11.06 2.14
CA LEU A 22 -9.54 -12.41 1.99
C LEU A 22 -8.39 -13.40 2.02
N GLY A 23 -8.41 -14.33 2.95
CA GLY A 23 -7.40 -15.38 3.05
C GLY A 23 -6.18 -15.02 3.91
N PRO A 24 -5.25 -15.99 4.06
CA PRO A 24 -4.14 -15.91 5.02
C PRO A 24 -2.81 -15.46 4.41
N ASP A 25 -2.83 -14.99 3.16
CA ASP A 25 -1.63 -14.73 2.38
C ASP A 25 -0.80 -13.55 2.88
N MET A 26 -1.44 -12.58 3.52
CA MET A 26 -0.77 -11.41 4.11
C MET A 26 -0.66 -11.51 5.64
N GLU A 27 -0.86 -12.69 6.22
CA GLU A 27 -0.58 -12.93 7.64
C GLU A 27 0.92 -12.89 7.94
N PRO A 28 1.32 -12.45 9.16
CA PRO A 28 0.48 -12.07 10.30
C PRO A 28 0.00 -10.61 10.30
N GLU A 29 0.54 -9.75 9.43
CA GLU A 29 0.23 -8.32 9.47
C GLU A 29 -1.19 -8.02 8.98
N PHE A 30 -1.71 -8.73 7.99
CA PHE A 30 -3.07 -8.55 7.51
C PHE A 30 -3.84 -9.88 7.57
N PRO A 31 -4.46 -10.18 8.72
CA PRO A 31 -5.21 -11.41 8.88
C PRO A 31 -6.51 -11.42 8.09
N ASP A 32 -7.02 -12.63 7.84
CA ASP A 32 -8.30 -12.86 7.17
C ASP A 32 -9.42 -11.97 7.76
N LYS A 33 -10.24 -11.42 6.86
CA LYS A 33 -11.37 -10.52 7.15
C LYS A 33 -11.00 -9.16 7.77
N CYS A 34 -9.72 -8.79 7.89
CA CYS A 34 -9.39 -7.43 8.30
C CYS A 34 -9.75 -6.41 7.20
N VAL A 35 -10.01 -5.17 7.61
CA VAL A 35 -10.33 -4.08 6.67
C VAL A 35 -9.10 -3.24 6.46
N VAL A 36 -8.78 -2.92 5.21
CA VAL A 36 -7.68 -2.04 4.83
C VAL A 36 -8.21 -0.82 4.08
N ILE A 37 -7.55 0.32 4.25
CA ILE A 37 -7.82 1.52 3.47
C ILE A 37 -6.74 1.66 2.41
N VAL A 38 -7.18 1.75 1.17
CA VAL A 38 -6.36 1.91 -0.02
C VAL A 38 -6.42 3.35 -0.45
N GLU A 39 -5.27 3.99 -0.56
CA GLU A 39 -5.12 5.24 -1.28
C GLU A 39 -4.86 4.90 -2.75
N PRO A 40 -5.77 5.24 -3.68
CA PRO A 40 -5.52 4.95 -5.07
C PRO A 40 -4.33 5.79 -5.56
N THR A 41 -3.39 5.13 -6.22
CA THR A 41 -2.16 5.72 -6.77
C THR A 41 -1.51 4.71 -7.69
N GLU A 42 -0.86 5.19 -8.74
CA GLU A 42 -0.07 4.36 -9.65
C GLU A 42 1.40 4.27 -9.20
N GLN A 43 1.78 5.04 -8.19
CA GLN A 43 3.15 5.12 -7.69
C GLN A 43 3.32 4.24 -6.45
N CYS A 44 4.36 3.42 -6.46
CA CYS A 44 4.76 2.63 -5.29
C CYS A 44 6.28 2.47 -5.23
N ARG A 45 6.79 2.01 -4.09
CA ARG A 45 8.21 1.68 -3.89
C ARG A 45 8.37 0.34 -3.20
N SER A 46 9.57 -0.20 -3.35
CA SER A 46 10.01 -1.42 -2.68
C SER A 46 9.71 -1.35 -1.17
N GLY A 47 9.06 -2.38 -0.64
CA GLY A 47 8.61 -2.49 0.75
C GLY A 47 7.16 -2.03 1.01
N MET A 48 6.48 -1.38 0.06
CA MET A 48 5.11 -0.91 0.26
C MET A 48 4.08 -2.03 0.10
N TYR A 49 2.98 -1.92 0.85
CA TYR A 49 1.82 -2.77 0.66
C TYR A 49 0.94 -2.22 -0.45
N VAL A 50 0.78 -2.98 -1.52
CA VAL A 50 0.11 -2.53 -2.75
C VAL A 50 -1.12 -3.38 -3.05
N PHE A 51 -2.12 -2.70 -3.61
CA PHE A 51 -3.20 -3.33 -4.35
C PHE A 51 -2.87 -3.20 -5.84
N ALA A 52 -2.60 -4.30 -6.50
CA ALA A 52 -2.13 -4.33 -7.89
C ALA A 52 -3.01 -5.24 -8.74
N GLU A 53 -3.05 -4.98 -10.03
CA GLU A 53 -3.65 -5.86 -11.03
C GLU A 53 -2.51 -6.43 -11.89
N VAL A 54 -2.47 -7.75 -12.04
CA VAL A 54 -1.49 -8.49 -12.85
C VAL A 54 -2.28 -9.40 -13.80
N GLU A 55 -2.13 -9.21 -15.11
CA GLU A 55 -2.84 -9.99 -16.14
C GLU A 55 -4.38 -10.01 -15.91
N GLY A 56 -4.94 -8.90 -15.42
CA GLY A 56 -6.37 -8.76 -15.09
C GLY A 56 -6.81 -9.36 -13.76
N VAL A 57 -5.90 -9.93 -12.96
CA VAL A 57 -6.18 -10.46 -11.62
C VAL A 57 -5.71 -9.50 -10.55
N ARG A 58 -6.55 -9.23 -9.55
CA ARG A 58 -6.23 -8.31 -8.45
C ARG A 58 -5.54 -9.02 -7.30
N TRP A 59 -4.43 -8.45 -6.87
CA TRP A 59 -3.56 -8.97 -5.83
C TRP A 59 -3.36 -7.94 -4.73
N PHE A 60 -3.35 -8.44 -3.49
CA PHE A 60 -2.90 -7.68 -2.32
C PHE A 60 -1.60 -8.30 -1.80
N ARG A 61 -0.49 -7.58 -1.98
CA ARG A 61 0.88 -8.08 -1.76
C ARG A 61 1.79 -6.94 -1.31
N GLN A 62 2.95 -7.29 -0.77
CA GLN A 62 4.05 -6.35 -0.61
C GLN A 62 4.83 -6.27 -1.92
N TYR A 63 5.02 -5.07 -2.44
CA TYR A 63 5.83 -4.86 -3.64
C TYR A 63 7.31 -4.77 -3.26
N GLN A 64 8.16 -5.49 -3.96
CA GLN A 64 9.61 -5.51 -3.77
C GLN A 64 10.30 -5.30 -5.11
N ARG A 65 11.31 -4.43 -5.13
CA ARG A 65 12.23 -4.24 -6.25
C ARG A 65 13.67 -4.38 -5.77
N ASP A 66 14.48 -5.05 -6.58
CA ASP A 66 15.93 -5.24 -6.41
C ASP A 66 16.76 -4.16 -7.16
N GLU A 67 18.06 -4.09 -6.86
CA GLU A 67 19.03 -3.20 -7.53
C GLU A 67 19.22 -3.49 -9.02
N GLN A 68 19.03 -4.74 -9.47
CA GLN A 68 19.05 -5.11 -10.89
C GLN A 68 17.74 -4.74 -11.62
N GLY A 69 16.76 -4.20 -10.90
CA GLY A 69 15.48 -3.75 -11.45
C GLY A 69 14.43 -4.85 -11.57
N LEU A 70 14.67 -6.03 -11.00
CA LEU A 70 13.66 -7.08 -10.93
C LEU A 70 12.60 -6.74 -9.88
N GLU A 71 11.35 -7.09 -10.19
CA GLU A 71 10.16 -6.67 -9.46
C GLU A 71 9.31 -7.89 -9.08
N TRP A 72 8.87 -7.94 -7.83
CA TRP A 72 8.04 -9.03 -7.33
C TRP A 72 6.93 -8.52 -6.41
N LEU A 73 5.83 -9.27 -6.40
CA LEU A 73 4.78 -9.18 -5.39
C LEU A 73 4.94 -10.33 -4.40
N LEU A 74 5.25 -9.99 -3.15
CA LEU A 74 5.51 -10.91 -2.06
C LEU A 74 4.29 -11.02 -1.14
N ALA A 75 3.96 -12.26 -0.79
CA ALA A 75 3.09 -12.55 0.34
C ALA A 75 3.90 -12.40 1.64
N LEU A 76 3.29 -11.88 2.71
CA LEU A 76 3.95 -11.87 4.03
C LEU A 76 4.01 -13.27 4.64
N ASN A 77 3.04 -14.11 4.27
CA ASN A 77 3.04 -15.51 4.63
C ASN A 77 3.92 -16.31 3.67
N ALA A 78 5.04 -16.83 4.17
CA ALA A 78 6.04 -17.57 3.39
C ALA A 78 5.51 -18.88 2.76
N LEU A 79 4.31 -19.34 3.12
CA LEU A 79 3.65 -20.48 2.47
C LEU A 79 3.15 -20.15 1.06
N PHE A 80 3.00 -18.86 0.73
CA PHE A 80 2.50 -18.40 -0.55
C PHE A 80 3.67 -17.98 -1.45
N PRO A 81 3.66 -18.37 -2.74
CA PRO A 81 4.74 -18.04 -3.66
C PRO A 81 4.77 -16.55 -3.97
N ALA A 82 5.98 -16.05 -4.22
CA ALA A 82 6.21 -14.76 -4.83
C ALA A 82 5.71 -14.76 -6.29
N ILE A 83 5.21 -13.61 -6.75
CA ILE A 83 4.82 -13.40 -8.14
C ILE A 83 5.85 -12.47 -8.76
N GLU A 84 6.64 -12.99 -9.70
CA GLU A 84 7.55 -12.17 -10.50
C GLU A 84 6.76 -11.37 -11.53
N LEU A 85 7.04 -10.07 -11.59
CA LEU A 85 6.33 -9.13 -12.46
C LEU A 85 7.02 -8.94 -13.81
N THR A 86 8.24 -9.46 -13.97
CA THR A 86 9.04 -9.31 -15.18
C THR A 86 8.33 -9.93 -16.39
N GLY A 87 8.02 -9.10 -17.38
CA GLY A 87 7.36 -9.53 -18.62
C GLY A 87 5.84 -9.75 -18.50
N LEU A 88 5.23 -9.41 -17.38
CA LEU A 88 3.77 -9.43 -17.20
C LEU A 88 3.18 -8.03 -17.40
N ASP A 89 1.94 -7.95 -17.88
CA ASP A 89 1.17 -6.71 -17.83
C ASP A 89 0.64 -6.50 -16.41
N TRP A 90 1.11 -5.45 -15.75
CA TRP A 90 0.68 -5.14 -14.39
C TRP A 90 0.63 -3.64 -14.11
N LYS A 91 -0.24 -3.26 -13.17
CA LYS A 91 -0.36 -1.89 -12.68
C LYS A 91 -0.72 -1.85 -11.20
N VAL A 92 -0.29 -0.80 -10.53
CA VAL A 92 -0.70 -0.51 -9.16
C VAL A 92 -2.04 0.23 -9.20
N LEU A 93 -3.01 -0.28 -8.46
CA LEU A 93 -4.31 0.37 -8.28
C LEU A 93 -4.32 1.29 -7.04
N GLY A 94 -3.47 0.98 -6.05
CA GLY A 94 -3.26 1.83 -4.89
C GLY A 94 -2.32 1.23 -3.86
N VAL A 95 -2.04 2.01 -2.82
CA VAL A 95 -1.20 1.61 -1.68
C VAL A 95 -2.04 1.52 -0.41
N ILE A 96 -1.72 0.58 0.46
CA ILE A 96 -2.44 0.40 1.72
C ILE A 96 -1.91 1.38 2.76
N ILE A 97 -2.72 2.35 3.15
CA ILE A 97 -2.34 3.40 4.13
C ILE A 97 -2.85 3.12 5.54
N GLN A 98 -3.80 2.19 5.68
CA GLN A 98 -4.36 1.85 7.00
C GLN A 98 -4.84 0.40 7.04
N ARG A 99 -4.75 -0.21 8.22
CA ARG A 99 -5.37 -1.49 8.58
C ARG A 99 -6.27 -1.30 9.79
N ASN A 100 -7.42 -1.96 9.81
CA ASN A 100 -8.31 -2.09 10.95
C ASN A 100 -8.55 -3.58 11.25
N MET A 101 -8.06 -4.02 12.41
CA MET A 101 -8.29 -5.36 12.94
C MET A 101 -9.02 -5.26 14.27
N ARG A 102 -10.33 -5.57 14.27
CA ARG A 102 -11.17 -5.58 15.49
C ARG A 102 -11.03 -4.28 16.32
N ARG A 103 -11.12 -3.11 15.66
CA ARG A 103 -10.95 -1.76 16.24
C ARG A 103 -9.51 -1.36 16.59
N LYS A 104 -8.52 -2.23 16.35
CA LYS A 104 -7.11 -1.83 16.36
C LYS A 104 -6.76 -1.26 15.00
N ILE A 105 -6.54 0.05 14.94
CA ILE A 105 -6.21 0.75 13.72
C ILE A 105 -4.71 1.01 13.69
N LYS A 106 -4.08 0.64 12.58
CA LYS A 106 -2.67 0.93 12.29
C LYS A 106 -2.58 1.71 10.99
N HIS A 107 -1.83 2.80 11.00
CA HIS A 107 -1.55 3.60 9.82
C HIS A 107 -0.15 3.24 9.29
N TYR A 108 -0.03 3.22 7.96
CA TYR A 108 1.23 3.03 7.27
C TYR A 108 1.60 4.35 6.60
N GLU A 109 2.63 5.00 7.11
CA GLU A 109 3.14 6.25 6.51
C GLU A 109 4.24 5.93 5.50
N TYR A 110 4.04 6.39 4.27
CA TYR A 110 5.00 6.26 3.18
C TYR A 110 5.73 7.58 2.92
N ARG A 111 6.15 8.27 3.98
CA ARG A 111 6.57 9.69 3.97
C ARG A 111 7.74 10.05 3.04
N ASP A 112 8.44 9.07 2.48
CA ASP A 112 9.50 9.27 1.49
C ASP A 112 9.05 9.02 0.04
N ALA A 113 7.79 8.63 -0.21
CA ALA A 113 7.33 8.14 -1.50
C ALA A 113 7.34 9.18 -2.66
N GLY A 114 7.63 10.46 -2.39
CA GLY A 114 7.51 11.58 -3.33
C GLY A 114 8.74 11.96 -4.17
N ALA A 115 9.93 11.39 -3.97
CA ALA A 115 11.09 11.67 -4.84
C ALA A 115 11.86 10.39 -5.18
N ALA A 116 11.88 9.97 -6.45
CA ALA A 116 12.66 8.83 -6.93
C ALA A 116 14.04 8.77 -6.24
N SER A 117 14.25 7.80 -5.35
CA SER A 117 15.53 7.57 -4.72
C SER A 117 15.76 6.08 -4.52
N THR A 118 16.78 5.63 -5.24
CA THR A 118 17.49 4.35 -5.18
C THR A 118 18.17 4.17 -3.82
N ALA A 119 17.40 3.86 -2.78
CA ALA A 119 17.95 3.41 -1.50
C ALA A 119 17.09 2.31 -0.90
N ALA A 120 17.76 1.28 -0.39
CA ALA A 120 17.21 0.07 0.22
C ALA A 120 16.06 0.36 1.21
N PRO A 121 15.07 -0.55 1.33
CA PRO A 121 13.88 -0.30 2.14
C PRO A 121 14.24 -0.12 3.61
N ALA A 122 13.99 1.08 4.14
CA ALA A 122 14.01 1.34 5.57
C ALA A 122 12.86 0.57 6.25
N PRO A 123 13.01 0.17 7.53
CA PRO A 123 11.94 -0.49 8.26
C PRO A 123 10.71 0.43 8.31
N ILE A 124 9.58 -0.10 7.85
CA ILE A 124 8.24 0.47 8.02
C ILE A 124 7.97 0.66 9.52
N GLU A 125 8.21 1.87 10.04
CA GLU A 125 7.92 2.21 11.42
C GLU A 125 6.41 2.26 11.64
N ALA A 126 5.93 1.26 12.36
CA ALA A 126 4.57 1.11 12.81
C ALA A 126 4.30 2.00 14.03
N VAL A 127 3.59 3.11 13.86
CA VAL A 127 3.08 3.90 14.99
C VAL A 127 1.72 3.33 15.43
N ASP A 128 1.72 2.65 16.58
CA ASP A 128 0.53 2.17 17.28
C ASP A 128 -0.03 3.29 18.18
N ILE A 129 -1.03 4.03 17.70
CA ILE A 129 -1.77 5.02 18.52
C ILE A 129 -2.89 4.29 19.28
N THR A 130 -2.54 3.55 20.34
CA THR A 130 -3.53 3.08 21.33
C THR A 130 -3.11 3.34 22.78
N GLN A 131 -2.22 4.31 23.05
CA GLN A 131 -1.93 4.76 24.42
C GLN A 131 -1.97 6.28 24.55
N GLN A 132 -3.17 6.83 24.71
CA GLN A 132 -3.37 8.07 25.42
C GLN A 132 -4.78 8.06 26.02
N GLY A 133 -4.85 7.78 27.32
CA GLY A 133 -6.10 7.66 28.07
C GLY A 133 -5.91 6.93 29.39
N ALA A 134 -5.15 7.53 30.31
CA ALA A 134 -5.24 7.30 31.75
C ALA A 134 -4.81 8.59 32.48
#